data_AF-A0A7C1B800-F1
#
_entry.id   AF-A0A7C1B800-F1
#
_cell.length_a   1.000
_cell.length_b   1.000
_cell.length_c   1.000
_cell.angle_alpha   90.00
_cell.angle_beta   90.00
_cell.angle_gamma   90.00
#
_symmetry.space_group_name_H-M   'P 1'
#
loop_
_entity.id
_entity.type
_entity.pdbx_description
1 polymer ?
#
loop_
_entity_poly.entity_id
_entity_poly.type
_entity_poly.pdbx_seq_one_letter_code
_entity_poly.pdbx_strand_id
1 'polypeptide(L)'
;MGEFELVRFYQGMPGGYLEGDEQRRIAALGAKAAGLVQLCELGMPCPPGFVIPTSVTDEFNRLNADVLSELDSSNLPPSAVMERLVLPDNLWEGIERGIHWIENNGDLRFGQV
;
A
#
# COMPACT_ATOMS: atom_id res chain seq x y z
N MET A 1 17.59 7.31 5.24
CA MET A 1 16.40 6.45 5.19
C MET A 1 15.44 7.11 4.20
N GLY A 2 14.95 6.36 3.22
CA GLY A 2 14.22 6.91 2.09
C GLY A 2 12.74 7.08 2.42
N GLU A 3 12.15 8.19 2.00
CA GLU A 3 10.71 8.38 1.98
C GLU A 3 10.09 7.31 1.07
N PHE A 4 9.11 6.53 1.56
CA PHE A 4 8.40 5.57 0.73
C PHE A 4 7.27 6.29 -0.03
N GLU A 5 7.04 5.89 -1.28
CA GLU A 5 6.00 6.48 -2.11
C GLU A 5 4.75 5.60 -2.10
N LEU A 6 3.60 6.19 -1.76
CA LEU A 6 2.31 5.52 -1.92
C LEU A 6 1.95 5.39 -3.40
N VAL A 7 1.45 4.22 -3.78
CA VAL A 7 1.04 3.98 -5.17
C VAL A 7 -0.44 4.28 -5.31
N ARG A 8 -0.74 5.42 -5.91
CA ARG A 8 -2.11 5.88 -6.18
C ARG A 8 -2.65 5.17 -7.42
N PHE A 9 -3.94 4.83 -7.38
CA PHE A 9 -4.67 4.26 -8.51
C PHE A 9 -6.00 4.99 -8.68
N TYR A 10 -6.42 5.20 -9.92
CA TYR A 10 -7.66 5.88 -10.30
C TYR A 10 -8.05 5.50 -11.73
N GLN A 11 -9.33 5.60 -12.07
CA GLN A 11 -9.83 5.30 -13.42
C GLN A 11 -9.06 6.09 -14.49
N GLY A 12 -8.53 5.39 -15.50
CA GLY A 12 -7.84 6.03 -16.61
C GLY A 12 -6.46 6.58 -16.24
N MET A 13 -5.87 6.10 -15.13
CA MET A 13 -4.48 6.41 -14.83
C MET A 13 -3.57 6.02 -16.01
N PRO A 14 -2.55 6.83 -16.33
CA PRO A 14 -1.58 6.47 -17.35
C PRO A 14 -0.99 5.09 -17.07
N GLY A 15 -0.92 4.25 -18.11
CA GLY A 15 -0.09 3.05 -18.07
C GLY A 15 1.36 3.40 -17.76
N GLY A 16 2.08 2.48 -17.14
CA GLY A 16 3.52 2.63 -16.92
C GLY A 16 4.02 2.24 -15.54
N TYR A 17 3.14 2.00 -14.56
CA TYR A 17 3.60 1.52 -13.25
C TYR A 17 4.08 0.07 -13.36
N LEU A 18 5.39 -0.11 -13.55
CA LEU A 18 6.01 -1.42 -13.79
C LEU A 18 5.37 -2.18 -14.96
N GLU A 19 5.00 -1.44 -16.02
CA GLU A 19 4.37 -1.99 -17.22
C GLU A 19 5.26 -3.05 -17.88
N GLY A 20 4.63 -4.15 -18.31
CA GLY A 20 5.33 -5.29 -18.93
C GLY A 20 6.02 -6.24 -17.94
N ASP A 21 5.96 -5.97 -16.64
CA ASP A 21 6.54 -6.84 -15.60
C ASP A 21 5.55 -7.08 -14.45
N GLU A 22 4.58 -7.96 -14.72
CA GLU A 22 3.54 -8.36 -13.76
C GLU A 22 4.14 -8.90 -12.46
N GLN A 23 5.21 -9.69 -12.55
CA GLN A 23 5.86 -10.28 -11.38
C GLN A 23 6.47 -9.19 -10.48
N ARG A 24 7.13 -8.19 -11.07
CA ARG A 24 7.67 -7.07 -10.31
C ARG A 24 6.58 -6.18 -9.72
N ARG A 25 5.46 -5.99 -10.43
CA ARG A 25 4.29 -5.27 -9.91
C ARG A 25 3.67 -6.00 -8.71
N ILE A 26 3.49 -7.31 -8.81
CA ILE A 26 3.00 -8.15 -7.70
C ILE A 26 3.98 -8.12 -6.53
N ALA A 27 5.29 -8.19 -6.79
CA ALA A 27 6.30 -8.11 -5.74
C ALA A 27 6.26 -6.76 -5.00
N ALA A 28 6.00 -5.64 -5.70
CA ALA A 28 5.97 -4.30 -5.12
C ALA A 28 4.64 -3.94 -4.42
N LEU A 29 3.51 -4.45 -4.90
CA LEU A 29 2.17 -4.02 -4.44
C LEU A 29 1.38 -5.13 -3.74
N GLY A 30 1.73 -6.39 -3.98
CA GLY A 30 0.86 -7.55 -3.76
C GLY A 30 -0.15 -7.74 -4.91
N ALA A 31 -0.63 -8.98 -5.06
CA ALA A 31 -1.46 -9.38 -6.20
C ALA A 31 -2.79 -8.61 -6.33
N LYS A 32 -3.43 -8.29 -5.20
CA LYS A 32 -4.71 -7.55 -5.19
C LYS A 32 -4.55 -6.13 -5.75
N ALA A 33 -3.54 -5.43 -5.25
CA ALA A 33 -3.23 -4.07 -5.66
C ALA A 33 -2.73 -4.01 -7.10
N ALA A 34 -1.89 -4.97 -7.52
CA ALA A 34 -1.46 -5.10 -8.91
C ALA A 34 -2.65 -5.23 -9.88
N GLY A 35 -3.64 -6.05 -9.52
CA GLY A 35 -4.88 -6.18 -10.28
C GLY A 35 -5.73 -4.89 -10.30
N LEU A 36 -5.84 -4.18 -9.17
CA LEU A 36 -6.55 -2.88 -9.12
C LEU A 36 -5.90 -1.83 -10.04
N VAL A 37 -4.58 -1.74 -10.04
CA VAL A 37 -3.83 -0.86 -10.94
C VAL A 37 -4.10 -1.25 -12.40
N GLN A 38 -4.09 -2.55 -12.72
CA GLN A 38 -4.36 -3.00 -14.08
C GLN A 38 -5.79 -2.70 -14.54
N LEU A 39 -6.79 -2.83 -13.66
CA LEU A 39 -8.17 -2.41 -13.95
C LEU A 39 -8.25 -0.90 -14.23
N CYS A 40 -7.54 -0.10 -13.42
CA CYS A 40 -7.46 1.35 -13.59
C CYS A 40 -6.82 1.75 -14.92
N GLU A 41 -5.72 1.10 -15.31
CA GLU A 41 -5.02 1.27 -16.60
C GLU A 41 -5.92 0.89 -17.79
N LEU A 42 -6.78 -0.13 -17.63
CA LEU A 42 -7.79 -0.51 -18.63
C LEU A 42 -8.99 0.47 -18.68
N GLY A 43 -8.98 1.53 -17.87
CA GLY A 43 -10.06 2.53 -17.82
C GLY A 43 -11.32 2.04 -17.09
N MET A 44 -11.25 0.91 -16.37
CA MET A 44 -12.37 0.43 -15.58
C MET A 44 -12.69 1.42 -14.45
N PRO A 45 -13.98 1.65 -14.14
CA PRO A 45 -14.37 2.57 -13.09
C PRO A 45 -14.09 1.96 -11.71
N CYS A 46 -12.85 2.13 -11.26
CA CYS A 46 -12.42 1.80 -9.92
C CYS A 46 -12.43 3.08 -9.05
N PRO A 47 -13.00 3.03 -7.84
CA PRO A 47 -12.79 4.05 -6.82
C PRO A 47 -11.30 4.42 -6.69
N PRO A 48 -10.90 5.72 -6.74
CA PRO A 48 -9.55 6.14 -6.44
C PRO A 48 -9.13 5.69 -5.05
N GLY A 49 -7.88 5.29 -4.96
CA GLY A 49 -7.26 4.85 -3.72
C GLY A 49 -5.75 4.86 -3.82
N PHE A 50 -5.11 4.32 -2.79
CA PHE A 50 -3.67 4.12 -2.77
C PHE A 50 -3.32 2.78 -2.14
N VAL A 51 -2.10 2.33 -2.38
CA VAL A 51 -1.52 1.11 -1.83
C VAL A 51 -0.23 1.48 -1.11
N ILE A 52 -0.07 0.93 0.09
CA ILE A 52 1.19 0.95 0.82
C ILE A 52 2.06 -0.17 0.21
N PRO A 53 3.25 0.14 -0.34
CA PRO A 53 4.06 -0.86 -1.02
C PRO A 53 4.59 -1.91 -0.05
N THR A 54 4.87 -3.11 -0.56
CA THR A 54 5.37 -4.26 0.21
C THR A 54 6.69 -3.97 0.92
N SER A 55 7.50 -3.05 0.40
CA SER A 55 8.74 -2.58 1.04
C SER A 55 8.51 -1.99 2.44
N VAL A 56 7.33 -1.42 2.71
CA VAL A 56 6.97 -0.92 4.05
C VAL A 56 6.72 -2.07 5.01
N THR A 57 6.15 -3.19 4.54
CA THR A 57 6.03 -4.42 5.31
C THR A 57 7.40 -5.03 5.62
N ASP A 58 8.33 -5.01 4.66
CA ASP A 58 9.70 -5.48 4.88
C ASP A 58 10.42 -4.65 5.94
N GLU A 59 10.26 -3.33 5.91
CA GLU A 59 10.77 -2.43 6.94
C GLU A 59 10.12 -2.67 8.29
N PHE A 60 8.80 -2.80 8.35
CA PHE A 60 8.08 -3.13 9.57
C PHE A 60 8.57 -4.44 10.18
N ASN A 61 8.75 -5.49 9.38
CA ASN A 61 9.25 -6.78 9.85
C ASN A 61 10.68 -6.66 10.39
N ARG A 62 11.55 -5.89 9.71
CA ARG A 62 12.92 -5.64 10.16
C ARG A 62 12.97 -4.86 11.47
N LEU A 63 12.14 -3.83 11.64
CA LEU A 63 12.09 -3.02 12.87
C LEU A 63 11.58 -3.83 14.08
N ASN A 64 10.76 -4.84 13.83
CA ASN A 64 10.06 -5.59 14.87
C ASN A 64 10.48 -7.06 14.99
N ALA A 65 11.59 -7.47 14.36
CA ALA A 65 11.99 -8.88 14.28
C ALA A 65 12.00 -9.59 15.64
N ASP A 66 12.53 -8.93 16.67
CA ASP A 66 12.59 -9.48 18.03
C ASP A 66 11.17 -9.68 18.61
N VAL A 67 10.32 -8.65 18.52
CA VAL A 67 8.94 -8.68 19.03
C VAL A 67 8.08 -9.70 18.29
N LEU A 68 8.25 -9.81 16.97
CA LEU A 68 7.53 -10.78 16.14
C LEU A 68 7.96 -12.22 16.44
N SER A 69 9.24 -12.45 16.75
CA SER A 69 9.72 -13.79 17.14
C SER A 69 9.11 -14.28 18.47
N GLU A 70 8.74 -13.35 19.36
CA GLU A 70 8.04 -13.67 20.61
C GLU A 70 6.59 -14.10 20.39
N LEU A 71 5.89 -13.51 19.40
CA LEU A 71 4.53 -13.94 19.03
C LEU A 71 4.52 -15.40 18.58
N ASP A 72 5.46 -15.76 17.69
CA ASP A 72 5.55 -17.10 17.12
C ASP A 72 5.90 -18.17 18.16
N SER A 73 6.68 -17.80 19.18
CA SER A 73 7.15 -18.72 20.22
C SER A 73 6.22 -18.85 21.42
N SER A 74 5.42 -17.81 21.71
CA SER A 74 4.70 -17.69 22.98
C SER A 74 3.19 -17.94 22.87
N ASN A 75 2.66 -18.18 21.66
CA ASN A 75 1.23 -18.33 21.39
C ASN A 75 0.40 -17.14 21.93
N LEU A 76 1.04 -15.96 22.00
CA LEU A 76 0.43 -14.74 22.51
C LEU A 76 -0.60 -14.21 21.51
N PRO A 77 -1.72 -13.63 21.98
CA PRO A 77 -2.63 -12.97 21.07
C PRO A 77 -1.91 -11.78 20.41
N PRO A 78 -2.19 -11.46 19.13
CA PRO A 78 -1.56 -10.33 18.44
C PRO A 78 -1.61 -9.01 19.22
N SER A 79 -2.69 -8.78 19.97
CA SER A 79 -2.86 -7.60 20.81
C SER A 79 -1.80 -7.45 21.92
N ALA A 80 -1.20 -8.54 22.39
CA ALA A 80 -0.23 -8.53 23.49
C ALA A 80 1.10 -7.86 23.09
N VAL A 81 1.39 -7.76 21.80
CA VAL A 81 2.62 -7.08 21.33
C VAL A 81 2.35 -5.80 20.56
N MET A 82 1.09 -5.46 20.27
CA MET A 82 0.74 -4.29 19.47
C MET A 82 1.35 -2.99 20.03
N GLU A 83 1.38 -2.83 21.35
CA GLU A 83 1.95 -1.65 22.03
C GLU A 83 3.48 -1.54 21.91
N ARG A 84 4.15 -2.66 21.56
CA ARG A 84 5.61 -2.73 21.39
C ARG A 84 6.04 -2.59 19.93
N LEU A 85 5.09 -2.65 19.00
CA LEU A 85 5.38 -2.56 17.58
C LEU A 85 5.77 -1.13 17.20
N VAL A 86 6.90 -1.02 16.51
CA VAL A 86 7.38 0.23 15.93
C VAL A 86 6.95 0.29 14.48
N LEU A 87 6.23 1.34 14.11
CA LEU A 87 5.87 1.59 12.71
C LEU A 87 7.06 2.22 11.97
N PRO A 88 7.21 1.94 10.66
CA PRO A 88 8.15 2.65 9.80
C PRO A 88 7.99 4.17 9.88
N ASP A 89 9.12 4.90 9.80
CA ASP A 89 9.13 6.35 9.83
C ASP A 89 8.22 6.95 8.74
N ASN A 90 7.50 8.02 9.09
CA ASN A 90 6.57 8.73 8.20
C ASN A 90 5.42 7.87 7.64
N LEU A 91 5.19 6.65 8.16
CA LEU A 91 4.07 5.80 7.71
C LEU A 91 2.74 6.52 7.82
N TRP A 92 2.50 7.10 9.01
CA TRP A 92 1.24 7.79 9.29
C TRP A 92 1.05 9.04 8.43
N GLU A 93 2.09 9.86 8.30
CA GLU A 93 2.06 11.03 7.41
C GLU A 93 1.78 10.63 5.96
N GLY A 94 2.40 9.54 5.48
CA GLY A 94 2.12 8.97 4.17
C GLY A 94 0.64 8.62 4.01
N ILE A 95 0.07 7.87 4.97
CA ILE A 95 -1.36 7.48 4.98
C ILE A 95 -2.26 8.72 4.99
N GLU A 96 -1.99 9.72 5.82
CA GLU A 96 -2.74 10.98 5.87
C GLU A 96 -2.72 11.71 4.52
N ARG A 97 -1.55 11.80 3.87
CA ARG A 97 -1.43 12.37 2.52
C ARG A 97 -2.22 11.56 1.49
N GLY A 98 -2.26 10.23 1.63
CA GLY A 98 -3.05 9.34 0.79
C GLY A 98 -4.56 9.57 0.95
N ILE A 99 -5.03 9.67 2.20
CA ILE A 99 -6.43 9.96 2.54
C ILE A 99 -6.83 11.34 2.00
N HIS A 100 -6.05 12.37 2.29
CA HIS A 100 -6.30 13.71 1.77
C HIS A 100 -6.31 13.76 0.25
N TRP A 101 -5.47 12.97 -0.42
CA TRP A 101 -5.54 12.86 -1.87
C TRP A 101 -6.88 12.27 -2.32
N ILE A 102 -7.36 11.19 -1.70
CA ILE A 102 -8.68 10.60 -2.01
C ILE A 102 -9.80 11.62 -1.77
N GLU A 103 -9.78 12.35 -0.66
CA GLU A 103 -10.80 13.36 -0.33
C GLU A 103 -10.87 14.48 -1.37
N ASN A 104 -9.72 14.93 -1.88
CA ASN A 104 -9.63 15.99 -2.89
C ASN A 104 -9.81 15.49 -4.34
N ASN A 105 -9.80 14.17 -4.56
CA ASN A 105 -9.88 13.55 -5.88
C ASN A 105 -10.99 12.48 -5.95
N GLY A 106 -11.95 12.54 -5.02
CA GLY A 106 -13.06 11.59 -4.93
C GLY A 106 -13.94 11.59 -6.19
N ASP A 107 -13.92 12.71 -6.92
CA ASP A 107 -14.65 12.93 -8.18
C ASP A 107 -13.91 12.42 -9.42
N LEU A 108 -12.70 11.85 -9.29
CA LEU A 108 -12.10 11.00 -10.35
C LEU A 108 -12.89 9.70 -10.59
N ARG A 109 -14.16 9.66 -10.17
CA ARG A 109 -15.09 8.55 -10.21
C ARG A 109 -16.21 8.83 -11.20
N PHE A 110 -16.37 7.89 -12.13
CA PHE A 110 -17.58 7.61 -12.91
C PHE A 110 -17.95 8.62 -14.01
N GLY A 111 -17.53 8.31 -15.24
CA GLY A 111 -18.35 8.58 -16.42
C GLY A 111 -18.49 10.05 -16.85
N GLN A 112 -17.59 10.94 -16.44
CA GLN A 112 -17.42 12.22 -17.12
C GLN A 112 -16.34 12.09 -18.21
N VAL A 113 -16.69 11.36 -19.26
CA VAL A 113 -16.11 11.50 -20.61
C VAL A 113 -17.26 11.84 -21.54
#